data_AF-A0A733GC84-F1
#
_entry.id   AF-A0A733GC84-F1
#
_cell.length_a   1.000
_cell.length_b   1.000
_cell.length_c   1.000
_cell.angle_alpha   90.00
_cell.angle_beta   90.00
_cell.angle_gamma   90.00
#
_symmetry.space_group_name_H-M   'P 1'
#
loop_
_entity.id
_entity.type
_entity.pdbx_description
1 polymer ?
#
loop_
_entity_poly.entity_id
_entity_poly.type
_entity_poly.pdbx_seq_one_letter_code
_entity_poly.pdbx_strand_id
1 'polypeptide(L)'
;MTVSTEVDHNDYIGNGVTTSFPYTFRIFKKSDLVVQVADLSENITELVLDTDYTVTGAGEYTGGNVILSTPLTSGYQISISRELPVTQEIDFRNQGKFFAEVHEDGFDKLTMLIQQAISWLRLSLRKPSFVANYYDALNNYIRNLRDPSRPQDAATKNYVDSVANTNLSHTLRTPEAIPSLPGIEQRKNKIVAMNDSGDPIMVLPESGSAADVLIELAKPTGAELIGTLSSKSVQQELMIKTSSFPTLQDAANYAVNGIIVDDDYHFTDGETVDFSGKKLTIECKAKFIGDGKLTFENLGSGSRIVHPHMQSQTVPYV
;
A
#
# COMPACT_ATOMS: atom_id res chain seq x y z
N MET A 1 24.51 -62.53 7.38
CA MET A 1 24.42 -61.70 8.61
C MET A 1 23.40 -60.60 8.35
N THR A 2 22.71 -60.05 9.34
CA THR A 2 21.56 -59.13 9.13
C THR A 2 21.93 -57.67 9.35
N VAL A 3 21.14 -56.75 8.80
CA VAL A 3 21.20 -55.31 9.13
C VAL A 3 20.74 -55.09 10.56
N SER A 4 21.68 -54.80 11.45
CA SER A 4 21.44 -54.60 12.89
C SER A 4 21.64 -53.17 13.39
N THR A 5 21.99 -52.24 12.50
CA THR A 5 22.22 -50.82 12.82
C THR A 5 21.12 -49.95 12.23
N GLU A 6 20.76 -48.88 12.94
CA GLU A 6 19.85 -47.83 12.45
C GLU A 6 20.57 -46.72 11.69
N VAL A 7 21.91 -46.75 11.65
CA VAL A 7 22.74 -45.76 10.95
C VAL A 7 22.65 -46.00 9.45
N ASP A 8 22.22 -44.98 8.71
CA ASP A 8 22.07 -44.99 7.26
C ASP A 8 22.80 -43.83 6.54
N HIS A 9 23.38 -42.92 7.32
CA HIS A 9 24.26 -41.85 6.86
C HIS A 9 25.34 -41.54 7.88
N ASN A 10 26.43 -40.90 7.43
CA ASN A 10 27.48 -40.35 8.26
C ASN A 10 27.86 -38.96 7.74
N ASP A 11 28.03 -38.01 8.65
CA ASP A 11 28.44 -36.63 8.31
C ASP A 11 29.80 -36.29 8.92
N TYR A 12 30.61 -35.54 8.19
CA TYR A 12 31.92 -35.07 8.62
C TYR A 12 32.18 -33.62 8.22
N ILE A 13 33.13 -32.98 8.91
CA ILE A 13 33.62 -31.63 8.57
C ILE A 13 35.04 -31.73 8.03
N GLY A 14 35.29 -31.09 6.90
CA GLY A 14 36.60 -31.01 6.26
C GLY A 14 37.59 -30.19 7.08
N ASN A 15 38.82 -30.67 7.12
CA ASN A 15 39.97 -29.98 7.72
C ASN A 15 40.98 -29.48 6.68
N GLY A 16 40.68 -29.64 5.38
CA GLY A 16 41.58 -29.28 4.28
C GLY A 16 42.68 -30.31 3.97
N VAL A 17 42.73 -31.45 4.68
CA VAL A 17 43.79 -32.46 4.55
C VAL A 17 43.25 -33.88 4.40
N THR A 18 42.18 -34.23 5.13
CA THR A 18 41.59 -35.57 5.11
C THR A 18 40.90 -35.86 3.77
N THR A 19 41.22 -37.01 3.18
CA THR A 19 40.59 -37.55 1.96
C THR A 19 39.73 -38.79 2.23
N SER A 20 40.00 -39.52 3.31
CA SER A 20 39.29 -40.77 3.64
C SER A 20 38.26 -40.53 4.74
N PHE A 21 37.00 -40.81 4.45
CA PHE A 21 35.88 -40.67 5.36
C PHE A 21 35.21 -42.04 5.54
N PRO A 22 35.20 -42.60 6.75
CA PRO A 22 34.57 -43.90 6.98
C PRO A 22 33.05 -43.78 6.84
N TYR A 23 32.40 -44.88 6.49
CA TYR A 23 30.95 -45.05 6.64
C TYR A 23 30.68 -46.33 7.41
N THR A 24 29.72 -46.32 8.33
CA THR A 24 29.55 -47.37 9.36
C THR A 24 28.32 -48.25 9.12
N PHE A 25 27.95 -48.42 7.86
CA PHE A 25 26.72 -49.12 7.48
C PHE A 25 26.88 -49.96 6.21
N ARG A 26 26.10 -51.04 6.07
CA ARG A 26 26.18 -51.97 4.92
C ARG A 26 25.63 -51.34 3.65
N ILE A 27 26.32 -51.56 2.53
CA ILE A 27 25.86 -51.28 1.17
C ILE A 27 26.10 -52.53 0.30
N PHE A 28 25.28 -52.78 -0.71
CA PHE A 28 25.47 -53.96 -1.57
C PHE A 28 26.47 -53.68 -2.69
N LYS A 29 26.36 -52.51 -3.32
CA LYS A 29 27.19 -52.06 -4.44
C LYS A 29 27.76 -50.68 -4.12
N LYS A 30 28.88 -50.31 -4.73
CA LYS A 30 29.49 -48.97 -4.58
C LYS A 30 28.53 -47.84 -5.01
N SER A 31 27.68 -48.13 -5.98
CA SER A 31 26.65 -47.23 -6.51
C SER A 31 25.48 -46.98 -5.55
N ASP A 32 25.38 -47.73 -4.45
CA ASP A 32 24.30 -47.58 -3.46
C ASP A 32 24.63 -46.49 -2.42
N LEU A 33 25.63 -45.66 -2.70
CA LEU A 33 26.05 -44.52 -1.91
C LEU A 33 25.88 -43.24 -2.71
N VAL A 34 25.29 -42.24 -2.07
CA VAL A 34 25.31 -40.85 -2.51
C VAL A 34 26.20 -40.07 -1.56
N VAL A 35 27.12 -39.29 -2.13
CA VAL A 35 28.06 -38.44 -1.38
C VAL A 35 27.82 -37.01 -1.78
N GLN A 36 27.46 -36.17 -0.81
CA GLN A 36 27.17 -34.77 -1.02
C GLN A 36 28.10 -33.90 -0.18
N VAL A 37 28.48 -32.74 -0.72
CA VAL A 37 29.30 -31.75 -0.03
C VAL A 37 28.56 -30.42 0.03
N ALA A 38 28.50 -29.83 1.22
CA ALA A 38 28.01 -28.48 1.45
C ALA A 38 29.19 -27.51 1.67
N ASP A 39 29.22 -26.42 0.90
CA ASP A 39 30.21 -25.36 1.07
C ASP A 39 29.83 -24.36 2.17
N LEU A 40 30.70 -23.38 2.44
CA LEU A 40 30.46 -22.34 3.44
C LEU A 40 29.33 -21.35 3.07
N SER A 41 28.88 -21.36 1.81
CA SER A 41 27.73 -20.60 1.33
C SER A 41 26.45 -21.45 1.31
N GLU A 42 26.49 -22.65 1.90
CA GLU A 42 25.40 -23.63 1.95
C GLU A 42 24.96 -24.17 0.58
N ASN A 43 25.81 -24.09 -0.46
CA ASN A 43 25.54 -24.75 -1.72
C ASN A 43 25.85 -26.25 -1.58
N ILE A 44 24.90 -27.09 -1.98
CA ILE A 44 25.03 -28.56 -1.94
C ILE A 44 25.42 -29.06 -3.33
N THR A 45 26.49 -29.85 -3.40
CA THR A 45 26.96 -30.52 -4.63
C THR A 45 27.02 -32.03 -4.38
N GLU A 46 26.44 -32.81 -5.28
CA GLU A 46 26.60 -34.26 -5.30
C GLU A 46 27.88 -34.64 -6.05
N LEU A 47 28.72 -35.46 -5.42
CA LEU A 47 29.97 -35.93 -6.00
C LEU A 47 29.72 -37.15 -6.90
N VAL A 48 30.55 -37.31 -7.94
CA VAL A 48 30.43 -38.41 -8.90
C VAL A 48 31.35 -39.57 -8.53
N LEU A 49 30.77 -40.76 -8.36
CA LEU A 49 31.51 -42.00 -8.09
C LEU A 49 32.54 -42.29 -9.21
N ASP A 50 33.71 -42.77 -8.81
CA ASP A 50 34.88 -43.09 -9.66
C ASP A 50 35.49 -41.89 -10.39
N THR A 51 34.98 -40.67 -10.17
CA THR A 51 35.56 -39.40 -10.64
C THR A 51 36.04 -38.56 -9.45
N ASP A 52 35.11 -38.18 -8.58
CA ASP A 52 35.37 -37.31 -7.43
C ASP A 52 35.73 -38.11 -6.18
N TYR A 53 35.26 -39.36 -6.08
CA TYR A 53 35.55 -40.26 -4.97
C TYR A 53 35.53 -41.73 -5.38
N THR A 54 36.15 -42.57 -4.57
CA THR A 54 36.08 -44.04 -4.68
C THR A 54 35.54 -44.65 -3.39
N VAL A 55 34.97 -45.86 -3.49
CA VAL A 55 34.37 -46.58 -2.36
C VAL A 55 35.09 -47.89 -2.10
N THR A 56 35.36 -48.16 -0.82
CA THR A 56 35.86 -49.43 -0.29
C THR A 56 34.83 -50.03 0.66
N GLY A 57 34.81 -51.35 0.86
CA GLY A 57 33.88 -52.00 1.80
C GLY A 57 32.45 -52.21 1.27
N ALA A 58 32.27 -52.20 -0.06
CA ALA A 58 30.99 -52.61 -0.66
C ALA A 58 30.77 -54.11 -0.45
N GLY A 59 29.57 -54.49 0.02
CA GLY A 59 29.24 -55.86 0.43
C GLY A 59 29.59 -56.19 1.88
N GLU A 60 30.45 -55.40 2.53
CA GLU A 60 30.84 -55.59 3.94
C GLU A 60 29.75 -55.13 4.91
N TYR A 61 29.62 -55.83 6.03
CA TYR A 61 28.57 -55.57 7.03
C TYR A 61 28.82 -54.32 7.89
N THR A 62 30.08 -53.96 8.11
CA THR A 62 30.48 -52.84 8.98
C THR A 62 30.74 -51.54 8.22
N GLY A 63 30.47 -51.52 6.92
CA GLY A 63 30.77 -50.42 6.02
C GLY A 63 32.24 -50.39 5.58
N GLY A 64 32.75 -49.20 5.28
CA GLY A 64 34.04 -49.03 4.63
C GLY A 64 34.47 -47.57 4.60
N ASN A 65 35.12 -47.13 3.52
CA ASN A 65 35.54 -45.73 3.36
C ASN A 65 35.12 -45.17 1.99
N VAL A 66 34.73 -43.91 2.02
CA VAL A 66 34.68 -42.99 0.88
C VAL A 66 36.03 -42.27 0.83
N ILE A 67 36.75 -42.38 -0.29
CA ILE A 67 38.06 -41.76 -0.49
C ILE A 67 37.93 -40.72 -1.60
N LEU A 68 38.01 -39.44 -1.23
CA LEU A 68 37.95 -38.32 -2.17
C LEU A 68 39.24 -38.20 -2.99
N SER A 69 39.11 -37.81 -4.25
CA SER A 69 40.23 -37.51 -5.15
C SER A 69 41.03 -36.28 -4.71
N THR A 70 40.38 -35.34 -4.02
CA THR A 70 40.99 -34.15 -3.41
C THR A 70 40.58 -34.02 -1.95
N PRO A 71 41.45 -33.54 -1.05
CA PRO A 71 41.09 -33.29 0.35
C PRO A 71 39.84 -32.42 0.47
N LEU A 72 38.95 -32.75 1.43
CA LEU A 72 37.77 -31.94 1.68
C LEU A 72 38.19 -30.59 2.27
N THR A 73 37.85 -29.51 1.58
CA THR A 73 38.17 -28.12 1.97
C THR A 73 37.79 -27.84 3.42
N SER A 74 38.63 -27.08 4.12
CA SER A 74 38.39 -26.76 5.54
C SER A 74 37.04 -26.07 5.73
N GLY A 75 36.23 -26.59 6.67
CA GLY A 75 34.91 -26.07 7.00
C GLY A 75 33.76 -26.58 6.10
N TYR A 76 34.05 -27.24 4.97
CA TYR A 76 33.01 -27.86 4.15
C TYR A 76 32.47 -29.09 4.88
N GLN A 77 31.17 -29.37 4.73
CA GLN A 77 30.56 -30.57 5.29
C GLN A 77 30.42 -31.63 4.20
N ILE A 78 30.66 -32.89 4.54
CA ILE A 78 30.39 -34.05 3.67
C ILE A 78 29.33 -34.92 4.33
N SER A 79 28.31 -35.30 3.56
CA SER A 79 27.31 -36.28 3.94
C SER A 79 27.46 -37.51 3.06
N ILE A 80 27.53 -38.68 3.68
CA ILE A 80 27.63 -39.99 3.03
C ILE A 80 26.39 -40.76 3.41
N SER A 81 25.48 -40.96 2.46
CA SER A 81 24.19 -41.60 2.71
C SER A 81 23.97 -42.80 1.80
N ARG A 82 23.25 -43.79 2.31
CA ARG A 82 22.80 -44.93 1.50
C ARG A 82 21.60 -44.53 0.64
N GLU A 83 21.66 -44.86 -0.64
CA GLU A 83 20.53 -44.75 -1.54
C GLU A 83 20.39 -46.00 -2.40
N LEU A 84 19.33 -46.77 -2.12
CA LEU A 84 19.04 -48.01 -2.82
C LEU A 84 17.88 -47.81 -3.81
N PRO A 85 17.94 -48.44 -5.00
CA PRO A 85 16.79 -48.52 -5.89
C PRO A 85 15.62 -49.23 -5.21
N VAL A 86 14.43 -48.61 -5.29
CA VAL A 86 13.17 -49.15 -4.73
C VAL A 86 12.61 -50.25 -5.63
N THR A 87 13.38 -51.32 -5.82
CA THR A 87 13.05 -52.48 -6.64
C THR A 87 13.38 -53.76 -5.90
N GLN A 88 12.63 -54.83 -6.20
CA GLN A 88 12.97 -56.16 -5.72
C GLN A 88 13.80 -56.87 -6.79
N GLU A 89 15.06 -57.17 -6.49
CA GLU A 89 15.97 -57.89 -7.41
C GLU A 89 15.86 -59.42 -7.28
N ILE A 90 15.27 -59.90 -6.18
CA ILE A 90 15.22 -61.31 -5.81
C ILE A 90 13.85 -61.90 -6.15
N ASP A 91 13.83 -62.90 -7.02
CA ASP A 91 12.65 -63.68 -7.39
C ASP A 91 12.77 -65.13 -6.89
N PHE A 92 11.86 -65.55 -6.01
CA PHE A 92 11.88 -66.89 -5.43
C PHE A 92 11.13 -67.89 -6.31
N ARG A 93 11.82 -68.96 -6.72
CA ARG A 93 11.21 -70.05 -7.49
C ARG A 93 10.57 -71.09 -6.58
N ASN A 94 9.37 -71.52 -6.95
CA ASN A 94 8.69 -72.63 -6.27
C ASN A 94 9.50 -73.94 -6.39
N GLN A 95 9.53 -74.71 -5.29
CA GLN A 95 10.19 -76.03 -5.19
C GLN A 95 11.72 -76.01 -5.41
N GLY A 96 12.36 -74.84 -5.31
CA GLY A 96 13.82 -74.70 -5.27
C GLY A 96 14.42 -75.05 -3.90
N LYS A 97 15.75 -75.21 -3.86
CA LYS A 97 16.49 -75.33 -2.59
C LYS A 97 16.38 -74.02 -1.80
N PHE A 98 16.19 -74.12 -0.49
CA PHE A 98 16.18 -72.96 0.40
C PHE A 98 17.62 -72.44 0.60
N PHE A 99 17.91 -71.26 0.06
CA PHE A 99 19.16 -70.55 0.30
C PHE A 99 18.88 -69.41 1.29
N ALA A 100 19.27 -69.61 2.55
CA ALA A 100 19.02 -68.64 3.62
C ALA A 100 19.58 -67.25 3.27
N GLU A 101 20.80 -67.18 2.73
CA GLU A 101 21.46 -65.92 2.36
C GLU A 101 20.64 -65.07 1.37
N VAL A 102 19.98 -65.71 0.40
CA VAL A 102 19.14 -65.01 -0.59
C VAL A 102 17.90 -64.41 0.06
N HIS A 103 17.35 -65.07 1.09
CA HIS A 103 16.22 -64.53 1.83
C HIS A 103 16.67 -63.38 2.74
N GLU A 104 17.79 -63.55 3.44
CA GLU A 104 18.35 -62.52 4.31
C GLU A 104 18.75 -61.27 3.52
N ASP A 105 19.40 -61.38 2.36
CA ASP A 105 19.72 -60.21 1.52
C ASP A 105 18.46 -59.48 1.04
N GLY A 106 17.38 -60.22 0.77
CA GLY A 106 16.07 -59.63 0.44
C GLY A 106 15.44 -58.87 1.62
N PHE A 107 15.45 -59.46 2.81
CA PHE A 107 14.94 -58.84 4.04
C PHE A 107 15.79 -57.66 4.49
N ASP A 108 17.11 -57.76 4.36
CA ASP A 108 18.05 -56.67 4.60
C ASP A 108 17.74 -55.52 3.64
N LYS A 109 17.65 -55.75 2.32
CA LYS A 109 17.31 -54.69 1.36
C LYS A 109 16.01 -53.97 1.73
N LEU A 110 14.97 -54.71 2.11
CA LEU A 110 13.70 -54.10 2.57
C LEU A 110 13.88 -53.27 3.85
N THR A 111 14.62 -53.78 4.84
CA THR A 111 14.95 -53.05 6.07
C THR A 111 15.72 -51.76 5.74
N MET A 112 16.69 -51.81 4.83
CA MET A 112 17.45 -50.64 4.39
C MET A 112 16.57 -49.61 3.68
N LEU A 113 15.65 -50.03 2.81
CA LEU A 113 14.69 -49.12 2.15
C LEU A 113 13.75 -48.44 3.16
N ILE A 114 13.37 -49.14 4.23
CA ILE A 114 12.59 -48.55 5.34
C ILE A 114 13.42 -47.51 6.10
N GLN A 115 14.69 -47.79 6.42
CA GLN A 115 15.59 -46.83 7.05
C GLN A 115 15.73 -45.56 6.20
N GLN A 116 15.98 -45.73 4.90
CA GLN A 116 16.06 -44.63 3.93
C GLN A 116 14.78 -43.78 3.90
N ALA A 117 13.60 -44.41 3.86
CA ALA A 117 12.33 -43.70 3.91
C ALA A 117 12.14 -42.92 5.22
N ILE A 118 12.52 -43.50 6.35
CA ILE A 118 12.49 -42.81 7.66
C ILE A 118 13.42 -41.60 7.67
N SER A 119 14.61 -41.69 7.05
CA SER A 119 15.53 -40.56 6.98
C SER A 119 15.03 -39.43 6.09
N TRP A 120 14.39 -39.72 4.95
CA TRP A 120 13.70 -38.68 4.17
C TRP A 120 12.57 -38.01 4.98
N LEU A 121 11.85 -38.76 5.81
CA LEU A 121 10.86 -38.19 6.73
C LEU A 121 11.46 -37.34 7.85
N ARG A 122 12.73 -37.57 8.25
CA ARG A 122 13.44 -36.73 9.23
C ARG A 122 13.84 -35.37 8.64
N LEU A 123 14.10 -35.30 7.33
CA LEU A 123 14.43 -34.07 6.60
C LEU A 123 13.18 -33.24 6.21
N SER A 124 11.99 -33.81 6.34
CA SER A 124 10.73 -33.18 5.94
C SER A 124 10.20 -32.23 7.02
N LEU A 125 9.56 -31.13 6.60
CA LEU A 125 8.77 -30.29 7.51
C LEU A 125 7.54 -31.07 8.00
N ARG A 126 7.49 -31.41 9.29
CA ARG A 126 6.44 -32.28 9.86
C ARG A 126 5.95 -31.79 11.22
N LYS A 127 4.81 -32.34 11.63
CA LYS A 127 4.32 -32.17 13.01
C LYS A 127 5.22 -32.95 13.97
N PRO A 128 5.54 -32.41 15.16
CA PRO A 128 6.34 -33.13 16.15
C PRO A 128 5.57 -34.29 16.81
N SER A 129 4.24 -34.25 16.84
CA SER A 129 3.40 -35.32 17.38
C SER A 129 1.98 -35.30 16.80
N PHE A 130 1.20 -36.36 17.05
CA PHE A 130 -0.21 -36.44 16.61
C PHE A 130 -1.08 -35.30 17.15
N VAL A 131 -0.83 -34.89 18.39
CA VAL A 131 -1.60 -33.85 19.09
C VAL A 131 -1.17 -32.43 18.74
N ALA A 132 0.02 -32.24 18.16
CA ALA A 132 0.46 -30.92 17.75
C ALA A 132 -0.50 -30.30 16.72
N ASN A 133 -0.60 -28.98 16.67
CA ASN A 133 -1.37 -28.24 15.66
C ASN A 133 -0.48 -27.33 14.80
N TYR A 134 0.84 -27.60 14.80
CA TYR A 134 1.84 -26.86 14.04
C TYR A 134 2.88 -27.81 13.43
N TYR A 135 3.58 -27.32 12.42
CA TYR A 135 4.76 -27.95 11.84
C TYR A 135 6.01 -27.34 12.49
N ASP A 136 6.96 -28.18 12.89
CA ASP A 136 8.21 -27.72 13.54
C ASP A 136 9.35 -27.74 12.52
N ALA A 137 9.97 -26.58 12.31
CA ALA A 137 11.12 -26.43 11.42
C ALA A 137 12.46 -26.70 12.13
N LEU A 138 12.48 -26.91 13.45
CA LEU A 138 13.69 -27.21 14.24
C LEU A 138 14.81 -26.17 14.05
N ASN A 139 14.44 -24.89 14.01
CA ASN A 139 15.33 -23.75 13.69
C ASN A 139 15.98 -23.78 12.28
N ASN A 140 15.54 -24.67 11.38
CA ASN A 140 15.96 -24.62 9.99
C ASN A 140 15.23 -23.52 9.22
N TYR A 141 15.88 -23.00 8.19
CA TYR A 141 15.27 -22.05 7.27
C TYR A 141 14.25 -22.75 6.35
N ILE A 142 13.17 -22.05 6.03
CA ILE A 142 12.26 -22.41 4.94
C ILE A 142 12.54 -21.47 3.77
N ARG A 143 13.19 -21.97 2.72
CA ARG A 143 13.62 -21.20 1.55
C ARG A 143 12.79 -21.53 0.32
N ASN A 144 12.85 -20.67 -0.70
CA ASN A 144 12.19 -20.86 -2.00
C ASN A 144 10.67 -21.06 -1.92
N LEU A 145 10.04 -20.49 -0.89
CA LEU A 145 8.59 -20.45 -0.77
C LEU A 145 8.02 -19.51 -1.85
N ARG A 146 6.90 -19.90 -2.45
CA ARG A 146 6.16 -19.05 -3.39
C ARG A 146 5.48 -17.89 -2.64
N ASP A 147 5.32 -16.75 -3.30
CA ASP A 147 4.59 -15.62 -2.70
C ASP A 147 3.14 -16.00 -2.33
N PRO A 148 2.62 -15.48 -1.20
CA PRO A 148 1.32 -15.83 -0.67
C PRO A 148 0.18 -15.34 -1.57
N SER A 149 -0.88 -16.14 -1.67
CA SER A 149 -2.06 -15.85 -2.51
C SER A 149 -3.38 -15.88 -1.73
N ARG A 150 -3.46 -16.73 -0.70
CA ARG A 150 -4.62 -16.88 0.18
C ARG A 150 -4.32 -16.26 1.56
N PRO A 151 -5.35 -15.91 2.35
CA PRO A 151 -5.15 -15.21 3.62
C PRO A 151 -4.33 -15.95 4.69
N GLN A 152 -4.17 -17.28 4.58
CA GLN A 152 -3.42 -18.10 5.53
C GLN A 152 -2.11 -18.65 4.94
N ASP A 153 -1.73 -18.23 3.73
CA ASP A 153 -0.45 -18.64 3.15
C ASP A 153 0.71 -18.02 3.95
N ALA A 154 1.81 -18.76 4.09
CA ALA A 154 3.03 -18.19 4.64
C ALA A 154 3.60 -17.12 3.69
N ALA A 155 4.09 -16.02 4.26
CA ALA A 155 4.65 -14.92 3.48
C ALA A 155 6.18 -14.99 3.40
N THR A 156 6.73 -14.78 2.20
CA THR A 156 8.19 -14.65 2.01
C THR A 156 8.67 -13.33 2.61
N LYS A 157 9.95 -13.27 3.03
CA LYS A 157 10.56 -12.00 3.48
C LYS A 157 10.43 -10.91 2.41
N ASN A 158 10.68 -11.27 1.14
CA ASN A 158 10.56 -10.36 0.01
C ASN A 158 9.15 -9.77 -0.13
N TYR A 159 8.11 -10.61 -0.02
CA TYR A 159 6.72 -10.16 -0.06
C TYR A 159 6.42 -9.17 1.09
N VAL A 160 6.81 -9.51 2.32
CA VAL A 160 6.59 -8.65 3.49
C VAL A 160 7.30 -7.31 3.35
N ASP A 161 8.59 -7.32 2.96
CA ASP A 161 9.36 -6.10 2.76
C ASP A 161 8.77 -5.23 1.64
N SER A 162 8.30 -5.84 0.55
CA SER A 162 7.67 -5.11 -0.56
C SER A 162 6.37 -4.42 -0.14
N VAL A 163 5.50 -5.13 0.57
CA VAL A 163 4.25 -4.55 1.12
C VAL A 163 4.57 -3.45 2.14
N ALA A 164 5.54 -3.68 3.03
CA ALA A 164 5.96 -2.68 4.01
C ALA A 164 6.51 -1.42 3.34
N ASN A 165 7.39 -1.56 2.34
CA ASN A 165 7.96 -0.44 1.59
C ASN A 165 6.90 0.33 0.81
N THR A 166 5.91 -0.36 0.23
CA THR A 166 4.77 0.28 -0.45
C THR A 166 3.90 1.06 0.53
N ASN A 167 3.64 0.51 1.72
CA ASN A 167 2.87 1.24 2.74
C ASN A 167 3.64 2.46 3.25
N LEU A 168 4.95 2.32 3.46
CA LEU A 168 5.81 3.44 3.87
C LEU A 168 5.94 4.51 2.78
N SER A 169 5.89 4.16 1.49
CA SER A 169 5.97 5.15 0.40
C SER A 169 4.77 6.07 0.30
N HIS A 170 3.64 5.70 0.90
CA HIS A 170 2.38 6.42 0.81
C HIS A 170 1.92 7.07 2.13
N THR A 171 2.78 7.11 3.17
CA THR A 171 2.48 7.77 4.44
C THR A 171 3.33 9.03 4.68
N LEU A 172 2.81 9.98 5.46
CA LEU A 172 3.62 11.07 6.02
C LEU A 172 4.64 10.45 6.99
N ARG A 173 5.94 10.63 6.75
CA ARG A 173 7.00 9.96 7.52
C ARG A 173 7.73 10.91 8.46
N THR A 174 8.16 10.34 9.57
CA THR A 174 9.18 10.87 10.47
C THR A 174 10.36 9.89 10.51
N PRO A 175 11.61 10.36 10.67
CA PRO A 175 12.78 9.46 10.84
C PRO A 175 12.67 8.55 12.07
N GLU A 176 12.06 9.06 13.12
CA GLU A 176 11.80 8.40 14.40
C GLU A 176 10.35 7.91 14.49
N ALA A 177 10.09 7.00 15.43
CA ALA A 177 8.73 6.59 15.76
C ALA A 177 8.01 7.69 16.55
N ILE A 178 6.86 8.16 16.03
CA ILE A 178 5.97 9.11 16.72
C ILE A 178 4.67 8.41 17.16
N PRO A 179 3.94 8.94 18.16
CA PRO A 179 2.63 8.46 18.54
C PRO A 179 1.62 8.50 17.38
N SER A 180 0.59 7.66 17.44
CA SER A 180 -0.51 7.70 16.46
C SER A 180 -1.27 9.03 16.53
N LEU A 181 -1.90 9.41 15.42
CA LEU A 181 -2.77 10.60 15.41
C LEU A 181 -3.88 10.47 16.48
N PRO A 182 -4.25 11.58 17.17
CA PRO A 182 -5.34 11.61 18.15
C PRO A 182 -6.66 10.96 17.69
N GLY A 183 -7.58 10.63 18.61
CA GLY A 183 -8.85 9.96 18.29
C GLY A 183 -9.77 10.77 17.37
N ILE A 184 -10.81 10.15 16.80
CA ILE A 184 -11.73 10.81 15.85
C ILE A 184 -12.32 12.12 16.38
N GLU A 185 -12.71 12.15 17.66
CA GLU A 185 -13.29 13.33 18.32
C GLU A 185 -12.33 14.52 18.38
N GLN A 186 -11.03 14.25 18.45
CA GLN A 186 -9.98 15.27 18.47
C GLN A 186 -9.54 15.67 17.07
N ARG A 187 -9.74 14.81 16.05
CA ARG A 187 -9.34 15.02 14.66
C ARG A 187 -10.40 15.65 13.77
N LYS A 188 -11.69 15.43 14.05
CA LYS A 188 -12.76 15.93 13.17
C LYS A 188 -12.67 17.44 13.01
N ASN A 189 -12.66 17.92 11.77
CA ASN A 189 -12.57 19.33 11.38
C ASN A 189 -11.30 20.07 11.86
N LYS A 190 -10.17 19.37 11.97
CA LYS A 190 -8.88 19.93 12.40
C LYS A 190 -7.74 19.62 11.42
N ILE A 191 -6.65 20.36 11.55
CA ILE A 191 -5.41 20.18 10.79
C ILE A 191 -4.42 19.37 11.62
N VAL A 192 -3.63 18.52 10.96
CA VAL A 192 -2.50 17.81 11.58
C VAL A 192 -1.33 18.78 11.73
N ALA A 193 -0.84 18.97 12.95
CA ALA A 193 0.35 19.75 13.27
C ALA A 193 1.27 18.95 14.21
N MET A 194 2.47 19.47 14.50
CA MET A 194 3.42 18.85 15.44
C MET A 194 3.64 19.76 16.66
N ASN A 195 3.78 19.19 17.85
CA ASN A 195 4.17 19.93 19.06
C ASN A 195 5.70 20.12 19.14
N ASP A 196 6.19 20.69 20.24
CA ASP A 196 7.62 20.91 20.52
C ASP A 196 8.44 19.62 20.70
N SER A 197 7.77 18.49 20.94
CA SER A 197 8.36 17.16 21.03
C SER A 197 8.32 16.39 19.69
N GLY A 198 7.73 16.98 18.65
CA GLY A 198 7.56 16.34 17.33
C GLY A 198 6.33 15.43 17.22
N ASP A 199 5.48 15.36 18.27
CA ASP A 199 4.30 14.50 18.28
C ASP A 199 3.13 15.14 17.50
N PRO A 200 2.30 14.32 16.84
CA PRO A 200 1.16 14.82 16.09
C PRO A 200 0.06 15.32 17.01
N ILE A 201 -0.33 16.58 16.82
CA ILE A 201 -1.43 17.25 17.49
C ILE A 201 -2.48 17.68 16.46
N MET A 202 -3.72 17.86 16.93
CA MET A 202 -4.83 18.31 16.11
C MET A 202 -5.23 19.72 16.48
N VAL A 203 -4.86 20.66 15.63
CA VAL A 203 -5.10 22.08 15.85
C VAL A 203 -6.32 22.52 15.06
N LEU A 204 -7.04 23.50 15.60
CA LEU A 204 -8.07 24.17 14.80
C LEU A 204 -7.40 24.76 13.55
N PRO A 205 -8.06 24.75 12.39
CA PRO A 205 -7.59 25.54 11.26
C PRO A 205 -7.41 26.99 11.71
N GLU A 206 -6.31 27.60 11.30
CA GLU A 206 -5.94 28.95 11.70
C GLU A 206 -7.06 29.94 11.31
N SER A 207 -7.47 30.81 12.23
CA SER A 207 -8.50 31.83 11.96
C SER A 207 -7.99 32.74 10.84
N GLY A 208 -8.76 32.85 9.75
CA GLY A 208 -8.30 33.43 8.48
C GLY A 208 -8.17 32.43 7.32
N SER A 209 -8.65 31.19 7.50
CA SER A 209 -8.72 30.21 6.42
C SER A 209 -9.57 30.71 5.23
N ALA A 210 -9.32 30.20 4.02
CA ALA A 210 -10.09 30.55 2.82
C ALA A 210 -11.61 30.34 2.97
N ALA A 211 -12.06 29.51 3.92
CA ALA A 211 -13.47 29.34 4.25
C ALA A 211 -14.08 30.59 4.91
N ASP A 212 -13.36 31.24 5.83
CA ASP A 212 -13.81 32.49 6.46
C ASP A 212 -13.87 33.61 5.42
N VAL A 213 -12.87 33.68 4.52
CA VAL A 213 -12.88 34.63 3.39
C VAL A 213 -14.08 34.39 2.48
N LEU A 214 -14.39 33.14 2.14
CA LEU A 214 -15.57 32.82 1.32
C LEU A 214 -16.89 33.15 2.03
N ILE A 215 -16.97 32.97 3.34
CA ILE A 215 -18.14 33.35 4.14
C ILE A 215 -18.30 34.88 4.20
N GLU A 216 -17.23 35.63 4.42
CA GLU A 216 -17.25 37.10 4.43
C GLU A 216 -17.59 37.68 3.04
N LEU A 217 -17.04 37.10 1.96
CA LEU A 217 -17.36 37.51 0.59
C LEU A 217 -18.79 37.13 0.16
N ALA A 218 -19.40 36.11 0.78
CA ALA A 218 -20.77 35.70 0.51
C ALA A 218 -21.84 36.55 1.23
N LYS A 219 -21.46 37.42 2.18
CA LYS A 219 -22.40 38.34 2.84
C LYS A 219 -22.91 39.40 1.83
N PRO A 220 -24.07 40.02 2.06
CA PRO A 220 -24.54 41.15 1.25
C PRO A 220 -23.54 42.31 1.17
N THR A 221 -22.67 42.45 2.18
CA THR A 221 -21.59 43.45 2.25
C THR A 221 -20.27 42.95 1.66
N GLY A 222 -20.20 41.73 1.13
CA GLY A 222 -18.97 41.13 0.62
C GLY A 222 -18.35 41.91 -0.55
N ALA A 223 -19.20 42.51 -1.39
CA ALA A 223 -18.74 43.39 -2.48
C ALA A 223 -18.08 44.69 -2.00
N GLU A 224 -18.28 45.09 -0.74
CA GLU A 224 -17.57 46.23 -0.13
C GLU A 224 -16.12 45.87 0.23
N LEU A 225 -15.83 44.58 0.41
CA LEU A 225 -14.52 44.06 0.81
C LEU A 225 -13.58 43.81 -0.40
N ILE A 226 -14.08 43.93 -1.63
CA ILE A 226 -13.31 43.74 -2.86
C ILE A 226 -12.97 45.11 -3.45
N GLY A 227 -11.69 45.49 -3.41
CA GLY A 227 -11.20 46.73 -4.02
C GLY A 227 -11.03 46.64 -5.54
N THR A 228 -11.12 47.77 -6.23
CA THR A 228 -10.89 47.93 -7.67
C THR A 228 -9.66 48.81 -7.94
N LEU A 229 -9.23 48.89 -9.21
CA LEU A 229 -8.12 49.76 -9.63
C LEU A 229 -8.40 51.26 -9.42
N SER A 230 -9.67 51.66 -9.19
CA SER A 230 -10.02 53.05 -8.91
C SER A 230 -9.90 53.42 -7.43
N SER A 231 -9.40 52.51 -6.59
CA SER A 231 -9.34 52.66 -5.12
C SER A 231 -10.73 52.77 -4.47
N LYS A 232 -11.76 52.21 -5.12
CA LYS A 232 -13.12 52.04 -4.60
C LYS A 232 -13.42 50.55 -4.39
N SER A 233 -14.52 50.22 -3.71
CA SER A 233 -15.01 48.83 -3.67
C SER A 233 -15.83 48.48 -4.92
N VAL A 234 -15.97 47.18 -5.21
CA VAL A 234 -16.84 46.69 -6.29
C VAL A 234 -18.27 47.21 -6.12
N GLN A 235 -18.79 47.24 -4.88
CA GLN A 235 -20.10 47.82 -4.55
C GLN A 235 -20.21 49.31 -4.93
N GLN A 236 -19.12 50.07 -4.81
CA GLN A 236 -19.07 51.50 -5.14
C GLN A 236 -18.87 51.78 -6.63
N GLU A 237 -18.58 50.77 -7.45
CA GLU A 237 -18.49 50.91 -8.90
C GLU A 237 -19.74 50.41 -9.63
N LEU A 238 -20.45 49.43 -9.07
CA LEU A 238 -21.67 48.89 -9.65
C LEU A 238 -22.80 49.93 -9.65
N MET A 239 -23.30 50.21 -10.85
CA MET A 239 -24.60 50.86 -11.02
C MET A 239 -25.67 49.80 -11.20
N ILE A 240 -26.78 49.95 -10.50
CA ILE A 240 -27.90 49.03 -10.61
C ILE A 240 -28.78 49.37 -11.81
N LYS A 241 -29.55 48.41 -12.31
CA LYS A 241 -30.44 48.59 -13.45
C LYS A 241 -31.90 48.61 -12.99
N THR A 242 -32.73 49.50 -13.52
CA THR A 242 -34.15 49.57 -13.16
C THR A 242 -34.89 48.29 -13.52
N SER A 243 -34.52 47.62 -14.61
CA SER A 243 -35.09 46.32 -15.04
C SER A 243 -34.93 45.18 -14.01
N SER A 244 -33.98 45.32 -13.08
CA SER A 244 -33.72 44.32 -12.02
C SER A 244 -34.63 44.49 -10.79
N PHE A 245 -35.47 45.53 -10.76
CA PHE A 245 -36.33 45.85 -9.64
C PHE A 245 -37.78 46.04 -10.11
N PRO A 246 -38.78 45.69 -9.27
CA PRO A 246 -40.17 45.87 -9.63
C PRO A 246 -40.63 47.34 -9.58
N THR A 247 -39.96 48.19 -8.79
CA THR A 247 -40.26 49.63 -8.69
C THR A 247 -38.99 50.48 -8.72
N LEU A 248 -39.12 51.75 -9.09
CA LEU A 248 -38.01 52.71 -9.04
C LEU A 248 -37.60 53.02 -7.59
N GLN A 249 -38.53 52.94 -6.62
CA GLN A 249 -38.19 53.03 -5.20
C GLN A 249 -37.33 51.86 -4.73
N ASP A 250 -37.62 50.64 -5.18
CA ASP A 250 -36.78 49.48 -4.84
C ASP A 250 -35.38 49.63 -5.44
N ALA A 251 -35.28 50.06 -6.70
CA ALA A 251 -33.99 50.42 -7.27
C ALA A 251 -33.30 51.51 -6.42
N ALA A 252 -34.00 52.59 -6.10
CA ALA A 252 -33.47 53.66 -5.27
C ALA A 252 -32.97 53.16 -3.91
N ASN A 253 -33.64 52.20 -3.26
CA ASN A 253 -33.24 51.63 -1.97
C ASN A 253 -31.88 50.90 -2.04
N TYR A 254 -31.66 50.11 -3.10
CA TYR A 254 -30.42 49.32 -3.27
C TYR A 254 -29.27 50.07 -3.98
N ALA A 255 -29.56 51.22 -4.61
CA ALA A 255 -28.53 52.00 -5.29
C ALA A 255 -27.47 52.53 -4.31
N VAL A 256 -26.19 52.34 -4.64
CA VAL A 256 -25.04 52.87 -3.89
C VAL A 256 -24.26 53.90 -4.71
N ASN A 257 -23.84 53.55 -5.94
CA ASN A 257 -23.13 54.47 -6.85
C ASN A 257 -24.07 55.19 -7.82
N GLY A 258 -24.98 54.44 -8.43
CA GLY A 258 -25.87 54.99 -9.44
C GLY A 258 -26.89 54.00 -9.95
N ILE A 259 -27.83 54.50 -10.75
CA ILE A 259 -28.94 53.77 -11.34
C ILE A 259 -28.85 53.95 -12.85
N ILE A 260 -28.99 52.87 -13.59
CA ILE A 260 -29.17 52.88 -15.04
C ILE A 260 -30.65 52.61 -15.28
N VAL A 261 -31.35 53.57 -15.89
CA VAL A 261 -32.72 53.36 -16.36
C VAL A 261 -32.63 52.68 -17.71
N ASP A 262 -32.68 51.35 -17.71
CA ASP A 262 -32.37 50.51 -18.87
C ASP A 262 -33.60 49.95 -19.60
N ASP A 263 -34.78 50.08 -19.02
CA ASP A 263 -36.08 49.79 -19.62
C ASP A 263 -37.05 50.95 -19.35
N ASP A 264 -38.07 51.09 -20.20
CA ASP A 264 -39.08 52.14 -20.08
C ASP A 264 -39.83 51.97 -18.74
N TYR A 265 -39.77 53.01 -17.90
CA TYR A 265 -40.38 53.00 -16.57
C TYR A 265 -41.73 53.70 -16.61
N HIS A 266 -42.80 52.95 -16.34
CA HIS A 266 -44.16 53.49 -16.26
C HIS A 266 -44.46 53.99 -14.84
N PHE A 267 -44.63 55.30 -14.68
CA PHE A 267 -44.94 55.91 -13.39
C PHE A 267 -46.41 56.34 -13.29
N THR A 268 -46.91 56.48 -12.06
CA THR A 268 -48.25 57.01 -11.77
C THR A 268 -48.21 58.50 -11.37
N ASP A 269 -49.28 59.25 -11.62
CA ASP A 269 -49.33 60.66 -11.22
C ASP A 269 -49.16 60.81 -9.69
N GLY A 270 -48.17 61.61 -9.28
CA GLY A 270 -47.83 61.84 -7.87
C GLY A 270 -46.86 60.82 -7.29
N GLU A 271 -46.35 59.86 -8.09
CA GLU A 271 -45.36 58.90 -7.64
C GLU A 271 -44.10 59.60 -7.12
N THR A 272 -43.63 59.15 -5.96
CA THR A 272 -42.50 59.76 -5.26
C THR A 272 -41.45 58.70 -4.96
N VAL A 273 -40.19 59.02 -5.27
CA VAL A 273 -39.03 58.16 -5.04
C VAL A 273 -38.06 58.86 -4.11
N ASP A 274 -37.88 58.30 -2.92
CA ASP A 274 -36.94 58.75 -1.90
C ASP A 274 -35.57 58.08 -2.10
N PHE A 275 -34.53 58.90 -2.33
CA PHE A 275 -33.15 58.43 -2.49
C PHE A 275 -32.33 58.46 -1.19
N SER A 276 -32.96 58.80 -0.07
CA SER A 276 -32.42 58.73 1.29
C SER A 276 -31.09 59.49 1.49
N GLY A 277 -30.91 60.61 0.80
CA GLY A 277 -29.71 61.44 0.85
C GLY A 277 -28.52 60.90 0.06
N LYS A 278 -28.67 59.80 -0.69
CA LYS A 278 -27.58 59.16 -1.41
C LYS A 278 -27.13 59.98 -2.60
N LYS A 279 -25.81 60.12 -2.77
CA LYS A 279 -25.21 60.80 -3.92
C LYS A 279 -25.13 59.82 -5.10
N LEU A 280 -26.05 59.93 -6.04
CA LEU A 280 -26.19 58.96 -7.14
C LEU A 280 -26.00 59.60 -8.51
N THR A 281 -25.49 58.80 -9.44
CA THR A 281 -25.62 59.09 -10.88
C THR A 281 -26.79 58.26 -11.44
N ILE A 282 -27.83 58.92 -11.94
CA ILE A 282 -28.95 58.27 -12.62
C ILE A 282 -28.73 58.44 -14.12
N GLU A 283 -28.32 57.38 -14.80
CA GLU A 283 -28.08 57.36 -16.24
C GLU A 283 -29.31 56.79 -16.96
N CYS A 284 -30.03 57.65 -17.67
CA CYS A 284 -31.24 57.25 -18.37
C CYS A 284 -30.90 56.78 -19.79
N LYS A 285 -31.16 55.49 -20.07
CA LYS A 285 -31.05 54.87 -21.41
C LYS A 285 -32.42 54.52 -22.00
N ALA A 286 -33.45 54.59 -21.18
CA ALA A 286 -34.85 54.41 -21.54
C ALA A 286 -35.70 55.59 -21.02
N LYS A 287 -37.01 55.54 -21.24
CA LYS A 287 -37.94 56.65 -20.97
C LYS A 287 -38.64 56.48 -19.63
N PHE A 288 -39.00 57.60 -19.02
CA PHE A 288 -40.03 57.65 -17.99
C PHE A 288 -41.37 57.96 -18.69
N ILE A 289 -42.31 57.02 -18.63
CA ILE A 289 -43.60 57.10 -19.31
C ILE A 289 -44.71 57.26 -18.27
N GLY A 290 -45.52 58.29 -18.41
CA GLY A 290 -46.63 58.53 -17.48
C GLY A 290 -47.24 59.90 -17.69
N ASP A 291 -48.50 60.03 -17.29
CA ASP A 291 -49.18 61.32 -17.25
C ASP A 291 -49.14 61.83 -15.80
N GLY A 292 -48.79 63.11 -15.61
CA GLY A 292 -48.64 63.70 -14.28
C GLY A 292 -47.18 63.84 -13.83
N LYS A 293 -46.95 63.77 -12.51
CA LYS A 293 -45.64 64.08 -11.90
C LYS A 293 -44.96 62.86 -11.26
N LEU A 294 -43.71 62.58 -11.68
CA LEU A 294 -42.76 61.75 -10.95
C LEU A 294 -41.83 62.65 -10.10
N THR A 295 -41.81 62.44 -8.79
CA THR A 295 -41.04 63.27 -7.84
C THR A 295 -39.84 62.49 -7.33
N PHE A 296 -38.63 63.04 -7.48
CA PHE A 296 -37.41 62.51 -6.85
C PHE A 296 -37.11 63.31 -5.59
N GLU A 297 -37.10 62.65 -4.43
CA GLU A 297 -36.91 63.25 -3.12
C GLU A 297 -35.59 62.80 -2.46
N ASN A 298 -35.06 63.66 -1.58
CA ASN A 298 -33.83 63.42 -0.84
C ASN A 298 -32.66 62.93 -1.70
N LEU A 299 -32.51 63.44 -2.93
CA LEU A 299 -31.33 63.17 -3.74
C LEU A 299 -30.11 63.85 -3.09
N GLY A 300 -29.05 63.10 -2.82
CA GLY A 300 -27.86 63.62 -2.14
C GLY A 300 -27.17 64.74 -2.94
N SER A 301 -26.54 65.69 -2.24
CA SER A 301 -25.83 66.80 -2.88
C SER A 301 -24.73 66.29 -3.83
N GLY A 302 -24.72 66.83 -5.06
CA GLY A 302 -23.80 66.42 -6.12
C GLY A 302 -24.22 65.18 -6.91
N SER A 303 -25.45 64.69 -6.71
CA SER A 303 -26.07 63.70 -7.60
C SER A 303 -26.29 64.26 -9.00
N ARG A 304 -26.39 63.39 -10.00
CA ARG A 304 -26.55 63.76 -11.40
C ARG A 304 -27.61 62.89 -12.06
N ILE A 305 -28.53 63.50 -12.79
CA ILE A 305 -29.46 62.81 -13.70
C ILE A 305 -29.00 63.09 -15.12
N VAL A 306 -28.75 62.04 -15.89
CA VAL A 306 -28.07 62.12 -17.19
C VAL A 306 -29.02 61.58 -18.26
N HIS A 307 -29.30 62.40 -19.28
CA HIS A 307 -30.21 62.11 -20.40
C HIS A 307 -31.66 61.72 -20.04
N PRO A 308 -32.34 62.39 -19.08
CA PRO A 308 -33.73 62.05 -18.78
C PRO A 308 -34.63 62.28 -20.00
N HIS A 309 -35.52 61.32 -20.26
CA HIS A 309 -36.52 61.41 -21.30
C HIS A 309 -37.90 61.13 -20.70
N MET A 310 -38.72 62.18 -20.60
CA MET A 310 -40.12 62.08 -20.19
C MET A 310 -41.00 61.92 -21.43
N GLN A 311 -41.88 60.93 -21.45
CA GLN A 311 -42.89 60.75 -22.49
C GLN A 311 -44.27 60.65 -21.84
N SER A 312 -45.25 61.43 -22.33
CA SER A 312 -46.62 61.29 -21.87
C SER A 312 -47.18 59.93 -22.26
N GLN A 313 -48.00 59.34 -21.39
CA GLN A 313 -48.70 58.10 -21.70
C GLN A 313 -49.88 58.36 -22.64
N THR A 314 -50.55 59.50 -22.47
CA THR A 314 -51.61 59.97 -23.37
C THR A 314 -51.05 60.92 -24.43
N VAL A 315 -51.52 60.79 -25.68
CA VAL A 315 -51.22 61.75 -26.76
C VAL A 315 -52.17 62.94 -26.65
N PRO A 316 -51.71 64.17 -26.36
CA PRO A 316 -52.59 65.33 -26.25
C PRO A 316 -53.07 65.78 -27.63
N TYR A 317 -54.24 66.42 -27.68
CA TYR A 317 -54.63 67.21 -28.83
C TYR A 317 -53.78 68.49 -28.83
N VAL A 318 -53.02 68.72 -29.91
CA VAL A 318 -52.10 69.86 -30.06
C VAL A 318 -52.65 70.88 -31.03
#